data_AF-A0A7Y2MM25-F1
#
_entry.id   AF-A0A7Y2MM25-F1
#
_cell.length_a   1.000
_cell.length_b   1.000
_cell.length_c   1.000
_cell.angle_alpha   90.00
_cell.angle_beta   90.00
_cell.angle_gamma   90.00
#
_symmetry.space_group_name_H-M   'P 1'
#
loop_
_entity.id
_entity.type
_entity.pdbx_description
1 polymer ?
#
loop_
_entity_poly.entity_id
_entity_poly.type
_entity_poly.pdbx_seq_one_letter_code
_entity_poly.pdbx_strand_id
1 'polypeptide(L)'
;MNPTKISIVSCLFFLFFSCGTYKAPYYSDSAKTQIDNDNNISSTLKHSVYLVGDAGELDDPIKKRNFVLDQVSHSIKEEGKETSVVYLGDNLYLKDWSKKMILTDNEVKTF
;
A
#
# COMPACT_ATOMS: atom_id res chain seq x y z
N MET A 1 -39.99 -10.06 39.62
CA MET A 1 -39.01 -9.34 38.76
C MET A 1 -39.60 -9.29 37.35
N ASN A 2 -39.74 -8.09 36.76
CA ASN A 2 -40.50 -7.95 35.50
C ASN A 2 -39.78 -8.63 34.32
N PRO A 3 -40.44 -9.48 33.51
CA PRO A 3 -39.79 -10.25 32.44
C PRO A 3 -39.18 -9.34 31.37
N THR A 4 -39.75 -8.16 31.15
CA THR A 4 -39.23 -7.13 30.26
C THR A 4 -37.89 -6.56 30.73
N LYS A 5 -37.70 -6.41 32.04
CA LYS A 5 -36.44 -5.91 32.62
C LYS A 5 -35.32 -6.95 32.51
N ILE A 6 -35.65 -8.23 32.65
CA ILE A 6 -34.69 -9.35 32.50
C ILE A 6 -34.20 -9.44 31.06
N SER A 7 -35.10 -9.27 30.08
CA SER A 7 -34.73 -9.30 28.65
C SER A 7 -33.81 -8.13 28.25
N ILE A 8 -34.06 -6.93 28.77
CA ILE A 8 -33.20 -5.76 28.52
C ILE A 8 -31.80 -5.98 29.12
N VAL A 9 -31.70 -6.47 30.35
CA VAL A 9 -30.41 -6.73 31.01
C VAL A 9 -29.62 -7.82 30.27
N SER A 10 -30.29 -8.86 29.77
CA SER A 10 -29.66 -9.90 28.95
C SER A 10 -29.08 -9.33 27.65
N CYS A 11 -29.84 -8.48 26.95
CA CYS A 11 -29.41 -7.85 25.71
C CYS A 11 -28.18 -6.93 25.90
N LEU A 12 -28.14 -6.19 27.01
CA LEU A 12 -26.98 -5.35 27.39
C LEU A 12 -25.72 -6.17 27.69
N PHE A 13 -25.85 -7.40 28.20
CA PHE A 13 -24.70 -8.25 28.52
C PHE A 13 -23.96 -8.74 27.26
N PHE A 14 -24.67 -8.90 26.13
CA PHE A 14 -24.05 -9.33 24.86
C PHE A 14 -23.16 -8.24 24.21
N LEU A 15 -23.35 -6.97 24.53
CA LEU A 15 -22.53 -5.87 23.98
C LEU A 15 -21.09 -5.88 24.51
N PHE A 16 -20.85 -6.48 25.69
CA PHE A 16 -19.51 -6.56 26.29
C PHE A 16 -18.64 -7.69 25.72
N PHE A 17 -19.22 -8.62 24.93
CA PHE A 17 -18.48 -9.69 24.24
C PHE A 17 -18.09 -9.32 22.80
N SER A 18 -18.28 -8.07 22.38
CA SER A 18 -17.78 -7.62 21.08
C SER A 18 -16.25 -7.57 21.09
N CYS A 19 -15.62 -8.63 20.60
CA CYS A 19 -14.20 -8.69 20.31
C CYS A 19 -13.93 -7.88 19.04
N GLY A 20 -13.86 -6.55 19.18
CA GLY A 20 -13.41 -5.67 18.11
C GLY A 20 -11.93 -5.97 17.80
N THR A 21 -11.59 -6.09 16.51
CA THR A 21 -10.19 -6.17 16.09
C THR A 21 -9.52 -4.82 16.39
N TYR A 22 -8.77 -4.74 17.48
CA TYR A 22 -7.97 -3.57 17.87
C TYR A 22 -6.66 -3.45 17.10
N LYS A 23 -6.28 -4.49 16.35
CA LYS A 23 -5.08 -4.47 15.51
C LYS A 23 -5.45 -3.84 14.19
N ALA A 24 -4.91 -2.65 13.92
CA ALA A 24 -5.02 -2.05 12.61
C ALA A 24 -4.48 -3.04 11.55
N PRO A 25 -5.09 -3.11 10.34
CA PRO A 25 -4.66 -4.00 9.27
C PRO A 25 -3.35 -3.52 8.60
N TYR A 26 -2.45 -2.93 9.40
CA TYR A 26 -1.11 -2.60 8.97
C TYR A 26 -0.20 -3.77 9.31
N TYR A 27 0.81 -3.97 8.48
CA TYR A 27 1.89 -4.91 8.75
C TYR A 27 2.41 -4.75 10.17
N SER A 28 2.49 -5.85 10.93
CA SER A 28 3.16 -5.84 12.23
C SER A 28 4.63 -5.45 12.04
N ASP A 29 5.31 -4.95 13.08
CA ASP A 29 6.75 -4.65 12.98
C ASP A 29 7.59 -5.87 12.54
N SER A 30 7.08 -7.08 12.79
CA SER A 30 7.62 -8.37 12.33
C SER A 30 7.36 -8.69 10.85
N ALA A 31 6.52 -7.90 10.17
CA ALA A 31 6.31 -7.94 8.73
C ALA A 31 7.04 -6.79 8.01
N LYS A 32 8.04 -6.17 8.67
CA LYS A 32 9.27 -5.82 7.96
C LYS A 32 9.85 -7.13 7.44
N THR A 33 9.36 -7.55 6.28
CA THR A 33 9.86 -8.68 5.54
C THR A 33 11.36 -8.47 5.44
N GLN A 34 12.14 -9.21 6.24
CA GLN A 34 13.41 -9.65 5.74
C GLN A 34 13.02 -10.34 4.45
N ILE A 35 13.28 -9.67 3.33
CA ILE A 35 13.42 -10.37 2.06
C ILE A 35 14.64 -11.23 2.34
N ASP A 36 14.41 -12.38 2.95
CA ASP A 36 15.36 -13.46 2.95
C ASP A 36 15.53 -13.71 1.46
N ASN A 37 16.64 -13.21 0.94
CA ASN A 37 17.18 -13.67 -0.33
C ASN A 37 17.38 -15.15 -0.11
N ASP A 38 16.34 -15.94 -0.40
CA ASP A 38 16.40 -17.38 -0.39
C ASP A 38 17.32 -17.75 -1.54
N ASN A 39 18.62 -17.70 -1.23
CA ASN A 39 19.72 -18.06 -2.09
C ASN A 39 19.69 -19.56 -2.44
N ASN A 40 18.64 -20.28 -2.01
CA ASN A 40 18.44 -21.71 -2.23
C ASN A 40 17.43 -22.03 -3.34
N ILE A 41 16.87 -21.03 -4.03
CA ILE A 41 16.19 -21.28 -5.30
C ILE A 41 17.23 -21.18 -6.42
N SER A 42 17.77 -22.33 -6.83
CA SER A 42 18.59 -22.49 -8.05
C SER A 42 17.77 -22.27 -9.34
N SER A 43 16.83 -21.34 -9.33
CA SER A 43 16.17 -20.84 -10.54
C SER A 43 16.80 -19.48 -10.84
N THR A 44 17.45 -19.35 -11.99
CA THR A 44 17.86 -18.03 -12.48
C THR A 44 16.63 -17.15 -12.58
N LEU A 45 16.53 -16.12 -11.74
CA LEU A 45 15.50 -15.09 -11.81
C LEU A 45 15.43 -14.53 -13.24
N LYS A 46 14.29 -14.76 -13.91
CA LYS A 46 14.07 -14.38 -15.31
C LYS A 46 13.37 -13.04 -15.45
N HIS A 47 12.42 -12.75 -14.57
CA HIS A 47 11.60 -11.56 -14.65
C HIS A 47 11.05 -11.18 -13.27
N SER A 48 11.01 -9.88 -12.99
CA SER A 48 10.47 -9.32 -11.74
C SER A 48 9.29 -8.42 -12.03
N VAL A 49 8.25 -8.48 -11.19
CA VAL A 49 7.04 -7.67 -11.34
C VAL A 49 6.83 -6.85 -10.06
N TYR A 50 6.88 -5.53 -10.20
CA TYR A 50 6.59 -4.58 -9.12
C TYR A 50 5.13 -4.15 -9.20
N LEU A 51 4.36 -4.44 -8.16
CA LEU A 51 2.97 -4.01 -8.04
C LEU A 51 2.90 -2.78 -7.14
N VAL A 52 2.40 -1.66 -7.67
CA VAL A 52 2.39 -0.36 -6.98
C VAL A 52 0.97 0.19 -6.91
N GLY A 53 0.43 0.32 -5.71
CA GLY A 53 -0.88 0.93 -5.49
C GLY A 53 -0.84 1.88 -4.31
N ASP A 54 -1.77 2.85 -4.31
CA ASP A 54 -1.96 3.82 -3.23
C ASP A 54 -0.66 4.53 -2.78
N ALA A 55 0.24 4.83 -3.73
CA ALA A 55 1.43 5.62 -3.44
C ALA A 55 1.06 7.08 -3.09
N GLY A 56 -0.01 7.60 -3.67
CA GLY A 56 -0.66 8.84 -3.25
C GLY A 56 0.11 10.15 -3.47
N GLU A 57 0.10 11.00 -2.44
CA GLU A 57 0.70 12.34 -2.46
C GLU A 57 2.23 12.31 -2.35
N LEU A 58 2.86 13.48 -2.48
CA LEU A 58 4.29 13.63 -2.19
C LEU A 58 4.53 13.60 -0.68
N ASP A 59 5.38 12.68 -0.22
CA ASP A 59 5.89 12.65 1.15
C ASP A 59 6.76 13.88 1.45
N ASP A 60 7.53 14.34 0.47
CA ASP A 60 8.32 15.58 0.54
C ASP A 60 7.96 16.50 -0.64
N PRO A 61 7.00 17.42 -0.45
CA PRO A 61 6.59 18.36 -1.49
C PRO A 61 7.69 19.34 -1.92
N ILE A 62 8.64 19.66 -1.03
CA ILE A 62 9.74 20.60 -1.31
C ILE A 62 10.71 19.95 -2.30
N LYS A 63 11.06 18.69 -2.06
CA LYS A 63 11.95 17.91 -2.93
C LYS A 63 11.21 17.20 -4.07
N LYS A 64 9.88 17.30 -4.11
CA LYS A 64 9.00 16.61 -5.06
C LYS A 64 9.20 15.09 -5.06
N ARG A 65 9.25 14.49 -3.87
CA ARG A 65 9.49 13.05 -3.69
C ARG A 65 8.27 12.32 -3.17
N ASN A 66 8.08 11.10 -3.67
CA ASN A 66 7.20 10.09 -3.13
C ASN A 66 8.07 8.85 -2.82
N PHE A 67 8.12 8.42 -1.57
CA PHE A 67 9.07 7.41 -1.11
C PHE A 67 8.78 6.03 -1.69
N VAL A 68 7.51 5.70 -1.96
CA VAL A 68 7.12 4.44 -2.62
C VAL A 68 7.65 4.43 -4.04
N LEU A 69 7.40 5.49 -4.81
CA LEU A 69 7.87 5.60 -6.20
C LEU A 69 9.39 5.67 -6.29
N ASP A 70 10.05 6.34 -5.35
CA ASP A 70 11.51 6.39 -5.25
C ASP A 70 12.10 5.00 -5.01
N GLN A 71 11.52 4.25 -4.05
CA GLN A 71 11.98 2.91 -3.73
C GLN A 71 11.80 1.97 -4.92
N VAL A 72 10.65 2.00 -5.58
CA VAL A 72 10.39 1.20 -6.78
C VAL A 72 11.39 1.56 -7.88
N SER A 73 11.64 2.85 -8.12
CA SER A 73 12.65 3.30 -9.10
C SER A 73 14.05 2.80 -8.76
N HIS A 74 14.41 2.81 -7.49
CA HIS A 74 15.70 2.31 -7.03
C HIS A 74 15.81 0.79 -7.22
N SER A 75 14.82 0.02 -6.80
CA SER A 75 14.81 -1.45 -6.93
C SER A 75 14.89 -1.91 -8.39
N ILE A 76 14.14 -1.27 -9.30
CA ILE A 76 14.21 -1.57 -10.74
C ILE A 76 15.62 -1.32 -11.30
N LYS A 77 16.29 -0.25 -10.84
CA LYS A 77 17.67 0.07 -11.27
C LYS A 77 18.68 -0.93 -10.75
N GLU A 78 18.47 -1.48 -9.56
CA GLU A 78 19.39 -2.43 -8.93
C GLU A 78 19.20 -3.88 -9.39
N GLU A 79 17.99 -4.27 -9.78
CA GLU A 79 17.65 -5.65 -10.12
C GLU A 79 18.47 -6.21 -11.30
N GLY A 80 18.75 -5.38 -12.31
CA GLY A 80 19.57 -5.77 -13.47
C GLY A 80 19.01 -6.95 -14.27
N LYS A 81 17.71 -7.24 -14.13
CA LYS A 81 16.94 -8.26 -14.86
C LYS A 81 15.74 -7.63 -15.57
N GLU A 82 15.12 -8.39 -16.46
CA GLU A 82 13.86 -8.01 -17.10
C GLU A 82 12.82 -7.70 -16.01
N THR A 83 12.20 -6.53 -16.10
CA THR A 83 11.35 -6.03 -15.02
C THR A 83 10.09 -5.37 -15.59
N SER A 84 8.94 -5.64 -14.98
CA SER A 84 7.68 -4.95 -15.24
C SER A 84 7.22 -4.20 -13.99
N VAL A 85 6.61 -3.04 -14.20
CA VAL A 85 5.92 -2.29 -13.15
C VAL A 85 4.44 -2.20 -13.50
N VAL A 86 3.58 -2.57 -12.55
CA VAL A 86 2.12 -2.50 -12.69
C VAL A 86 1.59 -1.55 -11.64
N TYR A 87 1.04 -0.42 -12.09
CA TYR A 87 0.36 0.53 -11.23
C TYR A 87 -1.11 0.12 -11.05
N LEU A 88 -1.49 -0.21 -9.82
CA LEU A 88 -2.82 -0.71 -9.46
C LEU A 88 -3.86 0.41 -9.25
N GLY A 89 -3.42 1.66 -9.17
CA GLY A 89 -4.28 2.83 -8.94
C GLY A 89 -3.76 3.71 -7.80
N ASP A 90 -4.30 4.92 -7.69
CA ASP A 90 -4.13 5.81 -6.54
C ASP A 90 -2.67 6.21 -6.22
N ASN A 91 -1.81 6.21 -7.24
CA ASN A 91 -0.40 6.58 -7.10
C ASN A 91 -0.12 8.08 -7.26
N LEU A 92 -1.14 8.88 -7.58
CA LEU A 92 -1.05 10.32 -7.77
C LEU A 92 -2.34 10.99 -7.27
N TYR A 93 -2.22 11.82 -6.23
CA TYR A 93 -3.32 12.66 -5.75
C TYR A 93 -3.07 14.13 -6.14
N LEU A 94 -3.92 14.66 -7.02
CA LEU A 94 -3.88 16.08 -7.38
C LEU A 94 -4.59 16.88 -6.29
N LYS A 95 -3.84 17.74 -5.58
CA LYS A 95 -4.41 18.67 -4.57
C LYS A 95 -5.42 19.67 -5.15
N ASP A 96 -5.37 19.91 -6.45
CA ASP A 96 -6.28 20.80 -7.15
C ASP A 96 -6.72 20.17 -8.47
N TRP A 97 -7.99 19.76 -8.54
CA TRP A 97 -8.61 19.13 -9.70
C TRP A 97 -8.80 20.12 -10.86
N SER A 98 -8.68 21.43 -10.60
CA SER A 98 -8.74 22.47 -11.64
C SER A 98 -7.44 22.61 -12.43
N LYS A 99 -6.31 22.10 -11.90
CA LYS A 99 -5.15 21.74 -12.72
C LYS A 99 -5.45 20.45 -13.47
N LYS A 100 -6.36 20.56 -14.45
CA LYS A 100 -6.48 19.58 -15.52
C LYS A 100 -5.07 19.36 -16.04
N MET A 101 -4.59 18.12 -15.95
CA MET A 101 -3.35 17.67 -16.55
C MET A 101 -3.38 18.10 -18.01
N ILE A 102 -2.76 19.24 -18.32
CA ILE A 102 -2.17 19.45 -19.63
C ILE A 102 -0.96 18.53 -19.62
N LEU A 103 -1.22 17.23 -19.77
CA LEU A 103 -0.27 16.36 -20.42
C LEU A 103 -0.23 16.87 -21.85
N THR A 104 0.58 17.90 -22.09
CA THR A 104 1.08 18.12 -23.43
C THR A 104 1.78 16.83 -23.82
N ASP A 105 1.36 16.26 -24.95
CA ASP A 105 1.80 15.03 -25.64
C ASP A 105 3.33 14.80 -25.76
N ASN A 106 4.17 15.67 -25.19
CA ASN A 106 5.61 15.74 -25.44
C ASN A 106 6.50 15.30 -24.27
N GLU A 107 5.94 14.88 -23.12
CA GLU A 107 6.75 14.44 -21.97
C GLU A 107 6.36 13.08 -21.39
N VAL A 108 5.79 12.18 -22.20
CA VAL A 108 5.88 10.75 -21.88
C VAL A 108 7.29 10.29 -22.23
N LYS A 109 8.26 10.59 -21.36
CA LYS A 109 9.50 9.81 -21.31
C LYS A 109 9.11 8.44 -20.74
N THR A 110 8.95 7.49 -21.65
CA THR A 110 9.08 6.07 -21.35
C THR A 110 10.35 5.87 -20.51
N PHE A 111 10.17 5.29 -19.32
CA PHE A 111 11.27 4.77 -18.51
C PHE A 111 11.91 3.58 -19.22
#